data_AF-A0A228Q5L2-F1
#
_entry.id   AF-A0A228Q5L2-F1
#
_cell.length_a   1.000
_cell.length_b   1.000
_cell.length_c   1.000
_cell.angle_alpha   90.00
_cell.angle_beta   90.00
_cell.angle_gamma   90.00
#
_symmetry.space_group_name_H-M   'P 1'
#
loop_
_entity.id
_entity.type
_entity.pdbx_description
1 polymer ?
#
loop_
_entity_poly.entity_id
_entity_poly.type
_entity_poly.pdbx_seq_one_letter_code
_entity_poly.pdbx_strand_id
1 'polypeptide(L)'
;MQIRSASPRLNLARVVIVALYAASLLLPVAAEPPNAAGAVSWWHGYTVLALGGLAILDLQFAWLGNPLLVVALLRPSRTVSALLAAVVVFALGWHTIPTDANYETIRTFGAGYYLWIAAMAGAAALPWIAGRRSHEGGAPSRTADAAAAAVPTGTGSPVRPNAAPAAARPFSRQSGWTVTANDTRIASTDQTGTTRGIALSDLGAILIETSDHGPFVSDVWWVLFDTNKQFACGFPQDAHGAKAAVDRLLDLPGIDHRKVIDAQTSIQHATFPIWERAASRPAAQGEAGAAA
;
A
#
# COMPACT_ATOMS: atom_id res chain seq x y z
N MET A 1 12.30 -47.51 -9.59
CA MET A 1 11.71 -46.16 -9.57
C MET A 1 12.13 -45.44 -10.84
N GLN A 2 11.32 -45.49 -11.91
CA GLN A 2 11.65 -44.84 -13.18
C GLN A 2 11.31 -43.34 -13.09
N ILE A 3 12.32 -42.48 -13.10
CA ILE A 3 12.13 -41.04 -13.20
C ILE A 3 11.64 -40.76 -14.62
N ARG A 4 10.33 -40.50 -14.80
CA ARG A 4 9.78 -40.01 -16.07
C ARG A 4 10.46 -38.67 -16.38
N SER A 5 11.44 -38.69 -17.27
CA SER A 5 12.05 -37.48 -17.82
C SER A 5 10.97 -36.64 -18.50
N ALA A 6 10.80 -35.40 -18.05
CA ALA A 6 9.87 -34.45 -18.65
C ALA A 6 10.15 -34.27 -20.15
N SER A 7 9.11 -33.99 -20.94
CA SER A 7 9.27 -33.80 -22.39
C SER A 7 10.17 -32.59 -22.69
N PRO A 8 11.01 -32.64 -23.75
CA PRO A 8 11.85 -31.50 -24.14
C PRO A 8 11.05 -30.21 -24.36
N ARG A 9 9.83 -30.33 -24.91
CA ARG A 9 8.90 -29.20 -25.09
C ARG A 9 8.42 -28.59 -23.76
N LEU A 10 8.15 -29.42 -22.75
CA LEU A 10 7.75 -28.94 -21.43
C LEU A 10 8.91 -28.25 -20.70
N ASN A 11 10.13 -28.78 -20.83
CA ASN A 11 11.33 -28.15 -20.26
C ASN A 11 11.61 -26.81 -20.94
N LEU A 12 11.52 -26.74 -22.28
CA LEU A 12 11.65 -25.48 -23.01
C LEU A 12 10.60 -24.45 -22.56
N ALA A 13 9.33 -24.87 -22.44
CA ALA A 13 8.26 -23.99 -21.96
C ALA A 13 8.56 -23.44 -20.55
N ARG A 14 9.02 -24.29 -19.63
CA ARG A 14 9.43 -23.86 -18.28
C ARG A 14 10.56 -22.84 -18.32
N VAL A 15 11.60 -23.07 -19.13
CA VAL A 15 12.73 -22.14 -19.28
C VAL A 15 12.26 -20.79 -19.81
N VAL A 16 11.40 -20.78 -20.83
CA VAL A 16 10.83 -19.54 -21.38
C VAL A 16 10.00 -18.80 -20.34
N ILE A 17 9.14 -19.50 -19.59
CA ILE A 17 8.32 -18.90 -18.53
C ILE A 17 9.20 -18.29 -17.43
N VAL A 18 10.26 -18.99 -17.00
CA VAL A 18 11.22 -18.48 -16.00
C VAL A 18 11.97 -17.26 -16.54
N ALA A 19 12.38 -17.27 -17.80
CA ALA A 19 13.06 -16.14 -18.42
C ALA A 19 12.14 -14.91 -18.51
N LEU A 20 10.87 -15.10 -18.91
CA LEU A 20 9.87 -14.02 -18.93
C LEU A 20 9.62 -13.47 -17.54
N TYR A 21 9.49 -14.34 -16.54
CA TYR A 21 9.30 -13.92 -15.15
C TYR A 21 10.52 -13.15 -14.63
N ALA A 22 11.74 -13.65 -14.85
CA ALA A 22 12.96 -12.94 -14.45
C ALA A 22 13.09 -11.58 -15.14
N ALA A 23 12.81 -11.51 -16.44
CA ALA A 23 12.79 -10.24 -17.17
C ALA A 23 11.71 -9.28 -16.63
N SER A 24 10.55 -9.79 -16.20
CA SER A 24 9.49 -8.97 -15.61
C SER A 24 9.91 -8.32 -14.29
N LEU A 25 10.79 -8.95 -13.51
CA LEU A 25 11.32 -8.41 -12.26
C LEU A 25 12.37 -7.32 -12.49
N LEU A 26 13.04 -7.35 -13.65
CA LEU A 26 14.09 -6.39 -14.00
C LEU A 26 13.55 -5.12 -14.67
N LEU A 27 12.29 -5.14 -15.12
CA LEU A 27 11.66 -4.05 -15.86
C LEU A 27 10.58 -3.36 -15.02
N PRO A 28 10.38 -2.04 -15.20
CA PRO A 28 9.40 -1.30 -14.43
C PRO A 28 7.97 -1.77 -14.77
N VAL A 29 7.12 -1.80 -13.75
CA VAL A 29 5.73 -2.29 -13.85
C VAL A 29 4.76 -1.15 -14.20
N ALA A 30 5.02 0.06 -13.70
CA ALA A 30 4.21 1.25 -13.96
C ALA A 30 5.10 2.49 -14.08
N ALA A 31 4.61 3.52 -14.77
CA ALA A 31 5.22 4.84 -14.79
C ALA A 31 4.52 5.78 -13.82
N GLU A 32 5.28 6.67 -13.18
CA GLU A 32 4.72 7.75 -12.36
C GLU A 32 3.99 8.78 -13.27
N PRO A 33 2.92 9.44 -12.78
CA PRO A 33 2.34 10.58 -13.48
C PRO A 33 3.42 11.63 -13.81
N PRO A 34 3.33 12.32 -14.96
CA PRO A 34 4.30 13.36 -15.31
C PRO A 34 4.36 14.40 -14.19
N ASN A 35 5.56 14.72 -13.71
CA ASN A 35 5.73 15.81 -12.74
C ASN A 35 5.36 17.17 -13.38
N ALA A 36 5.36 18.26 -12.62
CA ALA A 36 5.01 19.59 -13.14
C ALA A 36 5.87 20.05 -14.35
N ALA A 37 7.01 19.41 -14.59
CA ALA A 37 7.88 19.63 -15.75
C ALA A 37 7.64 18.64 -16.92
N GLY A 38 6.63 17.76 -16.83
CA GLY A 38 6.29 16.75 -17.83
C GLY A 38 7.23 15.53 -17.86
N ALA A 39 8.16 15.41 -16.90
CA ALA A 39 9.09 14.29 -16.85
C ALA A 39 8.44 13.07 -16.19
N VAL A 40 8.59 11.92 -16.84
CA VAL A 40 8.08 10.62 -16.39
C VAL A 40 9.21 9.85 -15.70
N SER A 41 9.02 9.48 -14.43
CA SER A 41 9.95 8.63 -13.68
C SER A 41 9.49 7.17 -13.70
N TRP A 42 10.44 6.27 -13.95
CA TRP A 42 10.20 4.81 -13.97
C TRP A 42 10.71 4.11 -12.71
N TRP A 43 11.47 4.81 -11.86
CA TRP A 43 12.10 4.23 -10.66
C TRP A 43 11.06 3.78 -9.63
N HIS A 44 9.97 4.53 -9.46
CA HIS A 44 8.86 4.12 -8.60
C HIS A 44 8.06 2.95 -9.18
N GLY A 45 8.25 2.60 -10.45
CA GLY A 45 7.61 1.44 -11.08
C GLY A 45 8.02 0.08 -10.51
N TYR A 46 9.06 0.04 -9.67
CA TYR A 46 9.50 -1.16 -8.95
C TYR A 46 8.84 -1.32 -7.57
N THR A 47 8.13 -0.30 -7.08
CA THR A 47 7.46 -0.33 -5.75
C THR A 47 6.47 -1.48 -5.62
N VAL A 48 5.82 -1.88 -6.72
CA VAL A 48 4.93 -3.04 -6.79
C VAL A 48 5.63 -4.34 -6.37
N LEU A 49 6.94 -4.48 -6.57
CA LEU A 49 7.71 -5.64 -6.11
C LEU A 49 7.86 -5.67 -4.59
N ALA A 50 8.03 -4.51 -3.96
CA ALA A 50 8.20 -4.38 -2.51
C ALA A 50 6.84 -4.42 -1.78
N LEU A 51 5.83 -3.74 -2.31
CA LEU A 51 4.51 -3.57 -1.69
C LEU A 51 3.48 -4.61 -2.15
N GLY A 52 3.75 -5.38 -3.20
CA GLY A 52 2.77 -6.28 -3.80
C GLY A 52 2.18 -7.31 -2.83
N GLY A 53 2.92 -7.76 -1.82
CA GLY A 53 2.40 -8.66 -0.78
C GLY A 53 1.37 -7.98 0.13
N LEU A 54 1.49 -6.67 0.34
CA LEU A 54 0.54 -5.87 1.11
C LEU A 54 -0.74 -5.59 0.33
N ALA A 55 -0.71 -5.68 -1.01
CA ALA A 55 -1.88 -5.45 -1.86
C ALA A 55 -3.04 -6.45 -1.56
N ILE A 56 -2.75 -7.58 -0.91
CA ILE A 56 -3.78 -8.52 -0.41
C ILE A 56 -4.72 -7.82 0.58
N LEU A 57 -4.23 -6.84 1.36
CA LEU A 57 -5.04 -6.08 2.31
C LEU A 57 -6.09 -5.21 1.60
N ASP A 58 -5.81 -4.80 0.36
CA ASP A 58 -6.71 -4.05 -0.52
C ASP A 58 -7.54 -4.98 -1.42
N LEU A 59 -7.65 -6.27 -1.06
CA LEU A 59 -8.30 -7.31 -1.86
C LEU A 59 -7.67 -7.52 -3.24
N GLN A 60 -6.43 -7.06 -3.47
CA GLN A 60 -5.69 -7.37 -4.69
C GLN A 60 -4.97 -8.71 -4.55
N PHE A 61 -5.52 -9.74 -5.19
CA PHE A 61 -4.97 -11.09 -5.13
C PHE A 61 -3.94 -11.39 -6.22
N ALA A 62 -3.57 -10.40 -7.05
CA ALA A 62 -2.63 -10.59 -8.16
C ALA A 62 -1.26 -11.11 -7.69
N TRP A 63 -0.81 -10.72 -6.49
CA TRP A 63 0.44 -11.18 -5.91
C TRP A 63 0.47 -12.70 -5.65
N LEU A 64 -0.68 -13.35 -5.44
CA LEU A 64 -0.77 -14.81 -5.30
C LEU A 64 -0.30 -15.55 -6.56
N GLY A 65 -0.19 -14.86 -7.70
CA GLY A 65 0.43 -15.37 -8.91
C GLY A 65 1.85 -15.89 -8.67
N ASN A 66 2.64 -15.24 -7.82
CA ASN A 66 4.04 -15.61 -7.59
C ASN A 66 4.20 -17.01 -6.95
N PRO A 67 3.57 -17.31 -5.78
CA PRO A 67 3.61 -18.66 -5.23
C PRO A 67 2.92 -19.69 -6.14
N LEU A 68 1.82 -19.31 -6.82
CA LEU A 68 1.14 -20.21 -7.76
C LEU A 68 2.00 -20.56 -8.97
N LEU A 69 2.82 -19.62 -9.46
CA LEU A 69 3.77 -19.84 -10.56
C LEU A 69 4.80 -20.90 -10.18
N VAL A 70 5.36 -20.83 -8.97
CA VAL A 70 6.30 -21.83 -8.46
C VAL A 70 5.64 -23.21 -8.42
N VAL A 71 4.41 -23.29 -7.88
CA VAL A 71 3.65 -24.54 -7.85
C VAL A 71 3.37 -25.05 -9.28
N ALA A 72 3.01 -24.18 -10.22
CA ALA A 72 2.75 -24.55 -11.61
C ALA A 72 3.99 -25.09 -12.33
N LEU A 73 5.16 -24.50 -12.08
CA LEU A 73 6.43 -24.95 -12.63
C LEU A 73 6.81 -26.34 -12.10
N LEU A 74 6.63 -26.57 -10.80
CA LEU A 74 6.97 -27.85 -10.14
C LEU A 74 5.94 -28.95 -10.44
N ARG A 75 4.65 -28.66 -10.28
CA ARG A 75 3.52 -29.59 -10.41
C ARG A 75 2.35 -28.92 -11.15
N PRO A 76 2.40 -28.88 -12.49
CA PRO A 76 1.32 -28.30 -13.28
C PRO A 76 0.03 -29.11 -13.09
N SER A 77 -1.07 -28.44 -12.72
CA SER A 77 -2.40 -29.05 -12.54
C SER A 77 -3.48 -28.10 -13.04
N ARG A 78 -4.65 -28.65 -13.42
CA ARG A 78 -5.78 -27.85 -13.93
C ARG A 78 -6.28 -26.84 -12.89
N THR A 79 -6.25 -27.20 -11.61
CA THR A 79 -6.63 -26.30 -10.51
C THR A 79 -5.68 -25.11 -10.41
N VAL A 80 -4.37 -25.35 -10.44
CA VAL A 80 -3.36 -24.28 -10.40
C VAL A 80 -3.48 -23.39 -11.65
N SER A 81 -3.76 -23.96 -12.82
CA SER A 81 -4.03 -23.18 -14.04
C SER A 81 -5.26 -22.29 -13.93
N ALA A 82 -6.35 -22.77 -13.33
CA ALA A 82 -7.55 -21.97 -13.12
C ALA A 82 -7.30 -20.81 -12.14
N LEU A 83 -6.54 -21.07 -11.08
CA LEU A 83 -6.13 -20.03 -10.13
C LEU A 83 -5.22 -18.98 -10.77
N LEU A 84 -4.26 -19.40 -11.59
CA LEU A 84 -3.41 -18.48 -12.36
C LEU A 84 -4.21 -17.66 -13.38
N ALA A 85 -5.20 -18.25 -14.03
CA ALA A 85 -6.10 -17.51 -14.93
C ALA A 85 -6.93 -16.47 -14.16
N ALA A 86 -7.45 -16.81 -12.98
CA ALA A 86 -8.15 -15.85 -12.12
C ALA A 86 -7.23 -14.71 -11.68
N VAL A 87 -5.97 -15.01 -11.34
CA VAL A 87 -4.94 -14.00 -11.03
C VAL A 87 -4.72 -13.05 -12.21
N VAL A 88 -4.60 -13.57 -13.44
CA VAL A 88 -4.43 -12.74 -14.64
C VAL A 88 -5.64 -11.83 -14.86
N VAL A 89 -6.87 -12.35 -14.72
CA VAL A 89 -8.10 -11.54 -14.83
C VAL A 89 -8.12 -10.45 -13.77
N PHE A 90 -7.73 -10.77 -12.53
CA PHE A 90 -7.68 -9.79 -11.45
C PHE A 90 -6.65 -8.69 -11.71
N ALA A 91 -5.46 -9.08 -12.20
CA ALA A 91 -4.39 -8.14 -12.55
C ALA A 91 -4.76 -7.22 -13.72
N LEU A 92 -5.62 -7.67 -14.64
CA LEU A 92 -6.18 -6.85 -15.72
C LEU A 92 -7.32 -5.94 -15.25
N GLY A 93 -8.07 -6.34 -14.22
CA GLY A 93 -9.20 -5.57 -13.70
C GLY A 93 -8.81 -4.49 -12.68
N TRP A 94 -7.64 -4.61 -12.06
CA TRP A 94 -7.24 -3.74 -10.95
C TRP A 94 -6.08 -2.82 -11.31
N HIS A 95 -6.30 -1.51 -11.18
CA HIS A 95 -5.38 -0.46 -11.64
C HIS A 95 -5.19 0.67 -10.63
N THR A 96 -5.28 0.38 -9.33
CA THR A 96 -5.04 1.38 -8.27
C THR A 96 -3.83 1.02 -7.43
N ILE A 97 -3.06 2.04 -7.04
CA ILE A 97 -1.95 1.93 -6.07
C ILE A 97 -2.32 2.77 -4.86
N PRO A 98 -2.20 2.23 -3.63
CA PRO A 98 -2.33 3.02 -2.42
C PRO A 98 -1.16 4.00 -2.30
N THR A 99 -1.47 5.29 -2.13
CA THR A 99 -0.51 6.34 -1.79
C THR A 99 -0.83 6.91 -0.41
N ASP A 100 0.06 7.75 0.10
CA ASP A 100 0.16 8.25 1.47
C ASP A 100 -1.15 8.85 2.01
N ALA A 101 -2.03 9.32 1.12
CA ALA A 101 -3.31 9.94 1.46
C ALA A 101 -4.51 9.50 0.61
N ASN A 102 -4.33 8.74 -0.48
CA ASN A 102 -5.40 8.39 -1.45
C ASN A 102 -5.06 7.13 -2.27
N TYR A 103 -5.95 6.74 -3.19
CA TYR A 103 -5.65 5.76 -4.24
C TYR A 103 -5.40 6.48 -5.57
N GLU A 104 -4.25 6.24 -6.19
CA GLU A 104 -3.97 6.73 -7.54
C GLU A 104 -4.24 5.66 -8.59
N THR A 105 -4.83 6.06 -9.73
CA THR A 105 -5.04 5.17 -10.88
C THR A 105 -3.78 5.09 -11.73
N ILE A 106 -3.29 3.87 -11.96
CA ILE A 106 -2.21 3.60 -12.90
C ILE A 106 -2.71 3.85 -14.31
N ARG A 107 -2.18 4.89 -14.98
CA ARG A 107 -2.55 5.23 -16.36
C ARG A 107 -1.65 4.58 -17.40
N THR A 108 -0.47 4.09 -17.00
CA THR A 108 0.52 3.57 -17.94
C THR A 108 1.27 2.39 -17.34
N PHE A 109 1.12 1.22 -17.96
CA PHE A 109 1.82 0.00 -17.59
C PHE A 109 3.14 -0.12 -18.34
N GLY A 110 4.19 -0.51 -17.63
CA GLY A 110 5.51 -0.77 -18.18
C GLY A 110 5.65 -2.19 -18.75
N ALA A 111 6.77 -2.45 -19.42
CA ALA A 111 7.06 -3.75 -20.02
C ALA A 111 7.09 -4.89 -19.00
N GLY A 112 7.49 -4.61 -17.74
CA GLY A 112 7.52 -5.60 -16.67
C GLY A 112 6.15 -6.20 -16.39
N TYR A 113 5.09 -5.38 -16.39
CA TYR A 113 3.71 -5.82 -16.19
C TYR A 113 3.27 -6.85 -17.26
N TYR A 114 3.50 -6.54 -18.54
CA TYR A 114 3.07 -7.41 -19.63
C TYR A 114 3.84 -8.73 -19.67
N LEU A 115 5.15 -8.69 -19.37
CA LEU A 115 5.98 -9.90 -19.27
C LEU A 115 5.55 -10.79 -18.10
N TRP A 116 5.15 -10.19 -16.97
CA TRP A 116 4.61 -10.92 -15.83
C TRP A 116 3.28 -11.60 -16.18
N ILE A 117 2.36 -10.89 -16.84
CA ILE A 117 1.09 -11.47 -17.34
C ILE A 117 1.36 -12.63 -18.30
N ALA A 118 2.30 -12.46 -19.23
CA ALA A 118 2.68 -13.50 -20.18
C ALA A 118 3.26 -14.74 -19.48
N ALA A 119 4.08 -14.56 -18.43
CA ALA A 119 4.60 -15.65 -17.62
C ALA A 119 3.47 -16.41 -16.89
N MET A 120 2.51 -15.71 -16.29
CA MET A 120 1.37 -16.32 -15.59
C MET A 120 0.44 -17.07 -16.54
N ALA A 121 0.11 -16.48 -17.69
CA ALA A 121 -0.69 -17.14 -18.73
C ALA A 121 0.04 -18.36 -19.33
N GLY A 122 1.35 -18.25 -19.56
CA GLY A 122 2.19 -19.35 -20.02
C GLY A 122 2.26 -20.50 -19.01
N ALA A 123 2.39 -20.18 -17.72
CA ALA A 123 2.36 -21.17 -16.64
C ALA A 123 0.99 -21.84 -16.50
N ALA A 124 -0.09 -21.07 -16.65
CA ALA A 124 -1.43 -21.64 -16.71
C ALA A 124 -1.52 -22.66 -17.85
N ALA A 125 -0.93 -22.40 -19.03
CA ALA A 125 -0.97 -23.32 -20.17
C ALA A 125 -0.16 -24.63 -20.02
N LEU A 126 0.70 -24.76 -18.99
CA LEU A 126 1.61 -25.92 -18.83
C LEU A 126 0.94 -27.31 -18.84
N PRO A 127 -0.22 -27.56 -18.18
CA PRO A 127 -0.87 -28.86 -18.23
C PRO A 127 -1.28 -29.30 -19.63
N TRP A 128 -1.60 -28.35 -20.52
CA TRP A 128 -1.98 -28.61 -21.91
C TRP A 128 -0.77 -28.84 -22.82
N ILE A 129 0.38 -28.26 -22.48
CA ILE A 129 1.66 -28.53 -23.15
C ILE A 129 2.18 -29.93 -22.77
N ALA A 130 1.97 -30.33 -21.51
CA ALA A 130 2.29 -31.66 -21.02
C ALA A 130 1.36 -32.75 -21.59
N GLY A 131 0.07 -32.44 -21.74
CA GLY A 131 -0.97 -33.38 -22.19
C GLY A 131 -1.02 -33.69 -23.69
N ARG A 132 -0.27 -32.97 -24.55
CA ARG A 132 -0.23 -33.19 -26.01
C ARG A 132 0.71 -34.36 -26.42
N ARG A 133 0.58 -35.52 -25.77
CA ARG A 133 1.13 -36.80 -26.28
C ARG A 133 0.05 -37.88 -26.23
N SER A 134 -0.13 -38.53 -27.38
CA SER A 134 -1.01 -39.67 -27.69
C SER A 134 -2.42 -39.30 -28.17
N HIS A 135 -2.50 -38.69 -29.35
CA HIS A 135 -3.64 -38.94 -30.24
C HIS A 135 -3.15 -39.24 -31.67
N GLU A 136 -2.08 -40.02 -31.78
CA GLU A 136 -1.69 -40.74 -32.99
C GLU A 136 -1.40 -42.18 -32.57
N GLY A 137 -2.26 -43.11 -32.97
CA GLY A 137 -2.13 -44.54 -32.66
C GLY A 137 -3.16 -45.07 -31.66
N GLY A 138 -4.37 -45.38 -32.13
CA GLY A 138 -5.38 -46.11 -31.35
C GLY A 138 -6.79 -45.93 -31.89
N ALA A 139 -7.18 -46.75 -32.87
CA ALA A 139 -8.55 -46.86 -33.33
C ALA A 139 -9.49 -47.35 -32.19
N PRO A 140 -10.80 -47.04 -32.25
CA PRO A 140 -11.69 -47.11 -31.10
C PRO A 140 -12.34 -48.50 -30.97
N SER A 141 -12.31 -49.08 -29.77
CA SER A 141 -13.21 -50.17 -29.40
C SER A 141 -14.41 -49.60 -28.65
N ARG A 142 -15.54 -49.55 -29.35
CA ARG A 142 -16.89 -49.43 -28.77
C ARG A 142 -17.24 -50.71 -28.02
N THR A 143 -17.81 -50.54 -26.83
CA THR A 143 -18.97 -51.29 -26.28
C THR A 143 -19.51 -50.38 -25.16
N ALA A 144 -20.56 -49.57 -25.36
CA ALA A 144 -21.98 -49.95 -25.44
C ALA A 144 -22.46 -50.68 -24.17
N ASP A 145 -23.01 -49.92 -23.23
CA ASP A 145 -24.42 -49.99 -22.77
C ASP A 145 -24.67 -48.79 -21.83
N ALA A 146 -25.53 -47.81 -22.18
CA ALA A 146 -27.00 -47.80 -22.04
C ALA A 146 -27.42 -47.99 -20.56
N ALA A 147 -28.20 -47.17 -19.87
CA ALA A 147 -29.16 -46.10 -20.14
C ALA A 147 -29.17 -45.18 -18.87
N ALA A 148 -29.80 -44.03 -18.73
CA ALA A 148 -31.02 -43.50 -19.30
C ALA A 148 -31.04 -41.97 -19.16
N ALA A 149 -31.64 -41.30 -20.14
CA ALA A 149 -32.08 -39.92 -20.04
C ALA A 149 -33.42 -39.88 -19.27
N ALA A 150 -33.62 -38.86 -18.43
CA ALA A 150 -34.77 -37.95 -18.51
C ALA A 150 -34.80 -37.01 -17.28
N VAL A 151 -34.64 -35.72 -17.56
CA VAL A 151 -35.11 -34.57 -16.77
C VAL A 151 -36.57 -34.32 -17.22
N PRO A 152 -37.51 -33.90 -16.34
CA PRO A 152 -37.85 -32.47 -16.30
C PRO A 152 -38.24 -31.89 -14.92
N THR A 153 -37.70 -30.69 -14.65
CA THR A 153 -38.29 -29.47 -14.05
C THR A 153 -39.37 -29.54 -12.96
N GLY A 154 -39.19 -28.74 -11.90
CA GLY A 154 -40.32 -28.07 -11.23
C GLY A 154 -40.16 -27.64 -9.77
N THR A 155 -39.75 -26.38 -9.57
CA THR A 155 -40.26 -25.40 -8.57
C THR A 155 -40.22 -25.67 -7.05
N GLY A 156 -39.50 -24.81 -6.31
CA GLY A 156 -39.73 -24.55 -4.87
C GLY A 156 -38.56 -23.89 -4.11
N SER A 157 -38.39 -22.56 -4.23
CA SER A 157 -37.55 -21.71 -3.34
C SER A 157 -38.23 -21.43 -1.99
N PRO A 158 -37.60 -20.79 -0.98
CA PRO A 158 -36.17 -20.67 -0.65
C PRO A 158 -35.87 -20.97 0.85
N VAL A 159 -34.66 -21.43 1.16
CA VAL A 159 -34.14 -21.38 2.54
C VAL A 159 -33.39 -20.05 2.71
N ARG A 160 -33.82 -19.26 3.70
CA ARG A 160 -33.18 -18.01 4.17
C ARG A 160 -31.66 -18.17 4.34
N PRO A 161 -30.82 -17.28 3.79
CA PRO A 161 -29.47 -17.11 4.31
C PRO A 161 -29.57 -16.44 5.68
N ASN A 162 -29.11 -17.18 6.68
CA ASN A 162 -28.96 -16.70 8.04
C ASN A 162 -27.90 -15.58 8.06
N ALA A 163 -28.27 -14.48 8.70
CA ALA A 163 -27.47 -13.39 9.26
C ALA A 163 -26.06 -13.14 8.70
N ALA A 164 -25.90 -11.97 8.10
CA ALA A 164 -24.63 -11.29 7.92
C ALA A 164 -23.80 -11.30 9.22
N PRO A 165 -22.51 -11.65 9.19
CA PRO A 165 -21.63 -11.25 10.27
C PRO A 165 -21.53 -9.72 10.25
N ALA A 166 -21.69 -9.17 11.44
CA ALA A 166 -21.65 -7.75 11.77
C ALA A 166 -20.59 -6.99 10.94
N ALA A 167 -21.01 -5.81 10.47
CA ALA A 167 -20.13 -4.78 9.94
C ALA A 167 -18.82 -4.76 10.72
N ALA A 168 -17.71 -5.00 10.01
CA ALA A 168 -16.38 -4.79 10.52
C ALA A 168 -16.33 -3.36 11.05
N ARG A 169 -16.28 -3.22 12.37
CA ARG A 169 -15.97 -1.93 12.98
C ARG A 169 -14.59 -1.54 12.45
N PRO A 170 -14.40 -0.33 11.89
CA PRO A 170 -13.07 0.11 11.52
C PRO A 170 -12.19 -0.02 12.76
N PHE A 171 -11.01 -0.62 12.62
CA PHE A 171 -9.98 -0.56 13.64
C PHE A 171 -9.66 0.93 13.84
N SER A 172 -10.29 1.56 14.83
CA SER A 172 -9.92 2.90 15.23
C SER A 172 -8.56 2.79 15.92
N ARG A 173 -7.49 2.96 15.14
CA ARG A 173 -6.15 3.38 15.58
C ARG A 173 -6.20 4.78 16.19
N GLN A 174 -7.15 5.03 17.08
CA GLN A 174 -7.28 6.31 17.74
C GLN A 174 -6.69 6.11 19.12
N SER A 175 -5.57 6.77 19.38
CA SER A 175 -4.85 6.77 20.66
C SER A 175 -5.68 7.25 21.86
N GLY A 176 -6.99 7.52 21.68
CA GLY A 176 -7.87 8.14 22.68
C GLY A 176 -7.58 9.63 22.90
N TRP A 177 -6.58 10.17 22.21
CA TRP A 177 -6.25 11.59 22.22
C TRP A 177 -7.15 12.36 21.26
N THR A 178 -7.59 13.54 21.68
CA THR A 178 -8.29 14.49 20.82
C THR A 178 -7.50 15.78 20.74
N VAL A 179 -7.34 16.31 19.54
CA VAL A 179 -6.68 17.59 19.30
C VAL A 179 -7.65 18.53 18.62
N THR A 180 -7.70 19.76 19.11
CA THR A 180 -8.46 20.84 18.53
C THR A 180 -7.50 21.94 18.12
N ALA A 181 -7.65 22.41 16.88
CA ALA A 181 -6.92 23.54 16.36
C ALA A 181 -7.94 24.54 15.80
N ASN A 182 -7.79 25.79 16.20
CA ASN A 182 -8.49 26.92 15.61
C ASN A 182 -7.46 27.99 15.23
N ASP A 183 -7.93 29.14 14.74
CA ASP A 183 -7.05 30.20 14.23
C ASP A 183 -6.08 30.78 15.26
N THR A 184 -6.39 30.63 16.56
CA THR A 184 -5.64 31.27 17.66
C THR A 184 -5.01 30.29 18.64
N ARG A 185 -5.41 29.01 18.66
CA ARG A 185 -5.03 28.05 19.70
C ARG A 185 -4.99 26.61 19.18
N ILE A 186 -4.04 25.85 19.70
CA ILE A 186 -3.99 24.38 19.61
C ILE A 186 -4.12 23.79 21.02
N ALA A 187 -5.01 22.83 21.20
CA ALA A 187 -5.19 22.12 22.45
C ALA A 187 -5.34 20.61 22.24
N SER A 188 -4.67 19.84 23.08
CA SER A 188 -4.70 18.39 23.14
C SER A 188 -5.36 17.93 24.43
N THR A 189 -6.29 17.01 24.33
CA THR A 189 -6.91 16.30 25.44
C THR A 189 -6.41 14.86 25.44
N ASP A 190 -5.83 14.44 26.57
CA ASP A 190 -5.32 13.09 26.74
C ASP A 190 -6.44 12.07 27.05
N GLN A 191 -6.05 10.79 27.19
CA GLN A 191 -6.97 9.69 27.50
C GLN A 191 -7.68 9.82 28.86
N THR A 192 -7.14 10.64 29.76
CA THR A 192 -7.71 10.90 31.09
C THR A 192 -8.68 12.09 31.08
N GLY A 193 -8.80 12.78 29.94
CA GLY A 193 -9.58 14.01 29.80
C GLY A 193 -8.81 15.28 30.18
N THR A 194 -7.53 15.17 30.53
CA THR A 194 -6.70 16.33 30.86
C THR A 194 -6.40 17.10 29.59
N THR A 195 -6.81 18.36 29.55
CA THR A 195 -6.61 19.24 28.38
C THR A 195 -5.45 20.18 28.62
N ARG A 196 -4.50 20.21 27.69
CA ARG A 196 -3.40 21.17 27.63
C ARG A 196 -3.40 21.84 26.27
N GLY A 197 -3.00 23.10 26.20
CA GLY A 197 -3.01 23.80 24.92
C GLY A 197 -2.39 25.16 24.99
N ILE A 198 -1.93 25.64 23.85
CA ILE A 198 -1.15 26.85 23.67
C ILE A 198 -1.79 27.77 22.64
N ALA A 199 -1.79 29.07 22.93
CA ALA A 199 -2.13 30.08 21.93
C ALA A 199 -1.02 30.15 20.88
N LEU A 200 -1.37 30.25 19.60
CA LEU A 200 -0.39 30.33 18.51
C LEU A 200 0.50 31.58 18.60
N SER A 201 0.05 32.63 19.30
CA SER A 201 0.88 33.80 19.66
C SER A 201 2.03 33.45 20.59
N ASP A 202 1.81 32.48 21.48
CA ASP A 202 2.71 32.13 22.58
C ASP A 202 3.58 30.92 22.22
N LEU A 203 3.34 30.29 21.06
CA LEU A 203 4.12 29.16 20.55
C LEU A 203 5.57 29.58 20.28
N GLY A 204 6.53 29.01 20.99
CA GLY A 204 7.95 29.33 20.87
C GLY A 204 8.75 28.33 20.06
N ALA A 205 8.42 27.04 20.14
CA ALA A 205 9.10 25.99 19.38
C ALA A 205 8.20 24.79 19.12
N ILE A 206 8.52 24.04 18.05
CA ILE A 206 7.87 22.78 17.68
C ILE A 206 8.94 21.71 17.49
N LEU A 207 8.67 20.56 18.06
CA LEU A 207 9.53 19.39 18.05
C LEU A 207 8.71 18.18 17.62
N ILE A 208 9.27 17.33 16.77
CA ILE A 208 8.74 15.98 16.54
C ILE A 208 9.60 14.98 17.29
N GLU A 209 8.96 14.17 18.13
CA GLU A 209 9.58 13.05 18.81
C GLU A 209 9.11 11.75 18.15
N THR A 210 10.05 10.89 17.83
CA THR A 210 9.81 9.57 17.25
C THR A 210 10.15 8.50 18.27
N SER A 211 9.45 7.37 18.27
CA SER A 211 9.75 6.21 19.13
C SER A 211 9.76 4.91 18.34
N ASP A 212 10.48 3.90 18.84
CA ASP A 212 10.62 2.58 18.22
C ASP A 212 9.51 1.60 18.64
N HIS A 213 8.48 2.07 19.34
CA HIS A 213 7.38 1.24 19.86
C HIS A 213 6.26 0.97 18.85
N GLY A 214 6.34 1.55 17.64
CA GLY A 214 5.45 1.23 16.53
C GLY A 214 5.49 -0.28 16.14
N PRO A 215 4.48 -0.80 15.42
CA PRO A 215 3.36 -0.10 14.80
C PRO A 215 2.06 -0.11 15.64
N PHE A 216 2.11 -0.64 16.86
CA PHE A 216 0.91 -0.84 17.69
C PHE A 216 0.60 0.33 18.63
N VAL A 217 1.55 1.25 18.82
CA VAL A 217 1.37 2.52 19.53
C VAL A 217 1.89 3.67 18.67
N SER A 218 1.40 4.89 18.91
CA SER A 218 1.81 6.08 18.18
C SER A 218 3.30 6.30 18.31
N ASP A 219 4.00 6.18 17.20
CA ASP A 219 5.44 6.30 17.06
C ASP A 219 5.89 7.73 16.76
N VAL A 220 4.97 8.64 16.45
CA VAL A 220 5.27 10.06 16.17
C VAL A 220 4.45 10.99 17.06
N TRP A 221 5.14 11.87 17.77
CA TRP A 221 4.59 12.84 18.71
C TRP A 221 4.96 14.27 18.32
N TRP A 222 3.97 15.15 18.32
CA TRP A 222 4.15 16.58 18.13
C TRP A 222 4.22 17.24 19.51
N VAL A 223 5.33 17.92 19.80
CA VAL A 223 5.59 18.55 21.09
C VAL A 223 5.75 20.06 20.89
N LEU A 224 4.92 20.82 21.60
CA LEU A 224 4.82 22.27 21.50
C LEU A 224 5.34 22.93 22.77
N PHE A 225 6.24 23.90 22.58
CA PHE A 225 6.81 24.70 23.65
C PHE A 225 6.37 26.15 23.53
N ASP A 226 6.20 26.81 24.67
CA ASP A 226 5.95 28.26 24.70
C ASP A 226 7.22 29.08 24.38
N THR A 227 7.07 30.40 24.31
CA THR A 227 8.18 31.35 24.10
C THR A 227 9.23 31.32 25.22
N ASN A 228 8.90 30.77 26.40
CA ASN A 228 9.82 30.55 27.52
C ASN A 228 10.47 29.15 27.49
N LYS A 229 10.30 28.40 26.39
CA LYS A 229 10.78 27.01 26.21
C LYS A 229 10.18 26.03 27.23
N GLN A 230 9.03 26.34 27.81
CA GLN A 230 8.29 25.42 28.68
C GLN A 230 7.38 24.53 27.85
N PHE A 231 7.28 23.26 28.24
CA PHE A 231 6.34 22.33 27.61
C PHE A 231 4.92 22.86 27.77
N ALA A 232 4.24 23.07 26.65
CA ALA A 232 2.88 23.59 26.65
C ALA A 232 1.86 22.48 26.40
N CYS A 233 2.02 21.75 25.30
CA CYS A 233 1.21 20.58 25.00
C CYS A 233 1.93 19.65 24.03
N GLY A 234 1.45 18.41 23.96
CA GLY A 234 1.91 17.46 22.97
C GLY A 234 0.81 16.48 22.63
N PHE A 235 0.84 15.95 21.41
CA PHE A 235 -0.16 15.00 20.94
C PHE A 235 0.44 14.02 19.95
N PRO A 236 -0.05 12.77 19.92
CA PRO A 236 0.39 11.80 18.94
C PRO A 236 -0.22 12.10 17.56
N GLN A 237 0.50 11.72 16.49
CA GLN A 237 0.08 11.97 15.11
C GLN A 237 -1.24 11.27 14.73
N ASP A 238 -1.61 10.19 15.43
CA ASP A 238 -2.86 9.44 15.24
C ASP A 238 -4.03 9.96 16.09
N ALA A 239 -3.86 11.08 16.81
CA ALA A 239 -4.93 11.68 17.60
C ALA A 239 -6.11 12.15 16.72
N HIS A 240 -7.33 12.08 17.27
CA HIS A 240 -8.52 12.60 16.58
C HIS A 240 -8.39 14.12 16.38
N GLY A 241 -8.41 14.60 15.14
CA GLY A 241 -8.23 16.01 14.82
C GLY A 241 -6.76 16.45 14.63
N ALA A 242 -5.79 15.52 14.74
CA ALA A 242 -4.37 15.81 14.54
C ALA A 242 -4.07 16.45 13.18
N LYS A 243 -4.73 16.01 12.10
CA LYS A 243 -4.54 16.56 10.75
C LYS A 243 -4.69 18.08 10.71
N ALA A 244 -5.79 18.61 11.24
CA ALA A 244 -6.03 20.05 11.24
C ALA A 244 -5.00 20.83 12.07
N ALA A 245 -4.52 20.25 13.18
CA ALA A 245 -3.46 20.84 13.97
C ALA A 245 -2.11 20.82 13.25
N VAL A 246 -1.75 19.70 12.61
CA VAL A 246 -0.51 19.54 11.85
C VAL A 246 -0.49 20.49 10.66
N ASP A 247 -1.56 20.54 9.85
CA ASP A 247 -1.67 21.47 8.72
C ASP A 247 -1.42 22.92 9.19
N ARG A 248 -1.99 23.31 10.34
CA ARG A 248 -1.80 24.64 10.92
C ARG A 248 -0.37 24.92 11.38
N LEU A 249 0.32 23.92 11.94
CA LEU A 249 1.71 24.04 12.35
C LEU A 249 2.64 24.14 11.13
N LEU A 250 2.34 23.38 10.06
CA LEU A 250 3.08 23.41 8.80
C LEU A 250 2.90 24.71 8.01
N ASP A 251 1.80 25.44 8.22
CA ASP A 251 1.60 26.77 7.66
C ASP A 251 2.43 27.87 8.34
N LEU A 252 3.19 27.57 9.40
CA LEU A 252 4.00 28.57 10.08
C LEU A 252 5.19 29.01 9.22
N PRO A 253 5.45 30.33 9.12
CA PRO A 253 6.59 30.82 8.36
C PRO A 253 7.90 30.35 9.00
N GLY A 254 8.81 29.85 8.16
CA GLY A 254 10.12 29.38 8.59
C GLY A 254 10.16 27.95 9.13
N ILE A 255 9.09 27.15 8.97
CA ILE A 255 9.12 25.74 9.34
C ILE A 255 10.04 24.94 8.43
N ASP A 256 10.86 24.09 9.04
CA ASP A 256 11.79 23.21 8.36
C ASP A 256 11.07 21.94 7.90
N HIS A 257 10.46 22.01 6.73
CA HIS A 257 9.78 20.89 6.09
C HIS A 257 10.70 19.69 5.85
N ARG A 258 12.02 19.92 5.71
CA ARG A 258 12.96 18.82 5.51
C ARG A 258 13.07 17.97 6.77
N LYS A 259 13.18 18.60 7.94
CA LYS A 259 13.17 17.89 9.22
C LYS A 259 11.85 17.19 9.52
N VAL A 260 10.72 17.70 9.02
CA VAL A 260 9.44 17.00 9.09
C VAL A 260 9.52 15.68 8.31
N ILE A 261 10.01 15.71 7.07
CA ILE A 261 10.19 14.50 6.24
C ILE A 261 11.18 13.52 6.92
N ASP A 262 12.29 14.03 7.43
CA ASP A 262 13.30 13.21 8.11
C ASP A 262 12.71 12.55 9.38
N ALA A 263 11.85 13.25 10.12
CA ALA A 263 11.15 12.68 11.27
C ALA A 263 10.14 11.59 10.86
N GLN A 264 9.35 11.81 9.80
CA GLN A 264 8.37 10.84 9.30
C GLN A 264 9.00 9.57 8.72
N THR A 265 10.30 9.61 8.38
CA THR A 265 11.05 8.48 7.83
C THR A 265 12.00 7.84 8.86
N SER A 266 12.03 8.35 10.10
CA SER A 266 12.84 7.80 11.17
C SER A 266 12.26 6.48 11.68
N ILE A 267 13.14 5.48 11.83
CA ILE A 267 12.84 4.19 12.47
C ILE A 267 13.48 4.07 13.86
N GLN A 268 14.07 5.16 14.37
CA GLN A 268 14.77 5.21 15.65
C GLN A 268 14.08 6.21 16.58
N HIS A 269 14.25 6.03 17.89
CA HIS A 269 13.86 7.05 18.86
C HIS A 269 14.73 8.30 18.69
N ALA A 270 14.15 9.36 18.14
CA ALA A 270 14.85 10.58 17.79
C ALA A 270 13.97 11.82 17.91
N THR A 271 14.63 12.96 18.04
CA THR A 271 14.00 14.26 18.31
C THR A 271 14.38 15.27 17.24
N PHE A 272 13.39 15.87 16.59
CA PHE A 272 13.56 16.74 15.43
C PHE A 272 12.97 18.14 15.71
N PRO A 273 13.79 19.16 16.03
CA PRO A 273 13.33 20.53 16.18
C PRO A 273 13.04 21.12 14.80
N ILE A 274 11.76 21.26 14.45
CA ILE A 274 11.30 21.65 13.12
C ILE A 274 11.02 23.15 12.98
N TRP A 275 10.78 23.84 14.10
CA TRP A 275 10.46 25.27 14.08
C TRP A 275 10.82 25.91 15.41
N GLU A 276 11.37 27.12 15.35
CA GLU A 276 11.52 28.02 16.48
C GLU A 276 11.06 29.42 16.07
N ARG A 277 10.42 30.13 16.99
CA ARG A 277 10.04 31.52 16.76
C ARG A 277 11.30 32.37 16.61
N ALA A 278 11.45 33.03 15.46
CA ALA A 278 12.49 34.02 15.29
C ALA A 278 12.35 35.09 16.38
N ALA A 279 13.40 35.29 17.18
CA ALA A 279 13.42 36.35 18.18
C ALA A 279 13.15 37.68 17.47
N SER A 280 12.12 38.40 17.90
CA SER A 280 11.83 39.75 17.43
C SER A 280 13.09 40.57 17.65
N ARG A 281 13.79 40.95 16.58
CA ARG A 281 14.85 41.97 16.68
C ARG A 281 14.18 43.20 17.31
N PRO A 282 14.69 43.74 18.43
CA PRO A 282 14.13 44.97 18.99
C PRO A 282 14.10 46.01 17.88
N ALA A 283 12.92 46.58 17.62
CA ALA A 283 12.79 47.72 16.73
C ALA A 283 13.82 48.76 17.16
N ALA A 284 14.72 49.13 16.24
CA ALA A 284 15.65 50.22 16.47
C ALA A 284 14.85 51.41 17.00
N GLN A 285 15.22 51.85 18.19
CA GLN A 285 14.67 53.02 18.86
C GLN A 285 14.73 54.21 17.91
N GLY A 286 13.65 54.99 17.92
CA GLY A 286 13.38 56.03 16.95
C GLY A 286 14.49 57.06 16.79
N GLU A 287 14.88 57.29 15.54
CA GLU A 287 15.38 58.59 15.11
C GLU A 287 14.19 59.51 14.88
N ALA A 288 13.74 60.13 15.95
CA ALA A 288 12.95 61.36 15.91
C ALA A 288 13.66 62.41 16.78
N GLY A 289 14.52 63.18 16.11
CA GLY A 289 14.84 64.61 16.32
C GLY A 289 15.06 65.19 17.72
N ALA A 290 16.26 65.77 17.92
CA ALA A 290 16.55 67.09 18.53
C ALA A 290 18.01 67.09 19.05
N ALA A 291 18.84 68.13 19.01
CA ALA A 291 18.87 69.46 18.41
C ALA A 291 20.27 70.02 18.76
N ALA A 292 20.91 70.76 17.84
CA ALA A 292 21.81 71.90 18.08
C ALA A 292 22.38 72.40 16.74
#